data_AF-A0A6M0APR8-F1
#
_entry.id   AF-A0A6M0APR8-F1
#
_cell.length_a   1.000
_cell.length_b   1.000
_cell.length_c   1.000
_cell.angle_alpha   90.00
_cell.angle_beta   90.00
_cell.angle_gamma   90.00
#
_symmetry.space_group_name_H-M   'P 1'
#
loop_
_entity.id
_entity.type
_entity.pdbx_description
1 polymer ?
#
loop_
_entity_poly.entity_id
_entity_poly.type
_entity_poly.pdbx_seq_one_letter_code
_entity_poly.pdbx_strand_id
1 'polypeptide(L)'
;MINFQVFEQARQKHPRSEAMPFMAELRQQMRSHQPYQGLRLLHHIHLTIETVFKVEPLLLAGAELTVSCPNFIDPNPEAVEILLSAHVEVNLEGNFDDNYDICLDLYGELPTLLNPREGVVELTKLDNDIYQSLDIPYPLISVDDSSLKNIETFYGTSKAFVKAFHQLTNEALVDKNLIIFGCGKVGKGLVNELLGLTKELVVVEKNPKILEQLRARGIKGLQAEDLDGIRAALKKAFCVVTCTGVNGVLSKEYDLDKEDFSGKYLANIGAEDEFGDNFSDAEVLFKKAPINFSLAEPTPVQTLDPVFYAHNIAIDLILSKELEPGYHSFPSHLAQEI
;
A
#
# COMPACT_ATOMS: atom_id res chain seq x y z
N MET A 1 24.14 -21.00 -2.99
CA MET A 1 24.38 -20.38 -1.67
C MET A 1 24.21 -18.88 -1.85
N ILE A 2 23.45 -18.22 -0.97
CA ILE A 2 23.15 -16.79 -1.07
C ILE A 2 24.41 -15.94 -0.87
N ASN A 3 24.59 -14.92 -1.69
CA ASN A 3 25.70 -13.97 -1.59
C ASN A 3 25.28 -12.71 -0.81
N PHE A 4 25.42 -12.76 0.52
CA PHE A 4 25.04 -11.65 1.41
C PHE A 4 25.88 -10.37 1.22
N GLN A 5 27.04 -10.43 0.57
CA GLN A 5 27.84 -9.24 0.29
C GLN A 5 27.13 -8.26 -0.64
N VAL A 6 26.26 -8.76 -1.54
CA VAL A 6 25.48 -7.93 -2.47
C VAL A 6 24.47 -7.07 -1.70
N PHE A 7 23.83 -7.61 -0.66
CA PHE A 7 22.93 -6.83 0.19
C PHE A 7 23.66 -5.73 0.97
N GLU A 8 24.89 -5.97 1.43
CA GLU A 8 25.72 -4.92 2.05
C GLU A 8 26.06 -3.81 1.07
N GLN A 9 26.41 -4.16 -0.17
CA GLN A 9 26.65 -3.18 -1.24
C GLN A 9 25.37 -2.39 -1.57
N ALA A 10 24.22 -3.06 -1.61
CA ALA A 10 22.93 -2.41 -1.82
C ALA A 10 22.62 -1.40 -0.71
N ARG A 11 22.89 -1.72 0.56
CA ARG A 11 22.76 -0.75 1.68
C ARG A 11 23.66 0.46 1.52
N GLN A 12 24.93 0.25 1.14
CA GLN A 12 25.88 1.34 0.91
C GLN A 12 25.44 2.26 -0.23
N LYS A 13 24.85 1.68 -1.29
CA LYS A 13 24.31 2.42 -2.44
C LYS A 13 23.00 3.14 -2.10
N HIS A 14 22.18 2.55 -1.23
CA HIS A 14 20.87 3.06 -0.83
C HIS A 14 20.84 3.34 0.68
N PRO A 15 21.42 4.46 1.14
CA PRO A 15 21.51 4.80 2.57
C PRO A 15 20.15 4.99 3.22
N ARG A 16 19.06 5.15 2.45
CA ARG A 16 17.68 5.13 2.97
C ARG A 16 17.34 3.86 3.76
N SER A 17 18.04 2.75 3.51
CA SER A 17 17.94 1.53 4.32
C SER A 17 18.27 1.75 5.79
N GLU A 18 19.07 2.77 6.14
CA GLU A 18 19.37 3.14 7.53
C GLU A 18 18.12 3.69 8.26
N ALA A 19 17.12 4.15 7.52
CA ALA A 19 15.85 4.61 8.06
C ALA A 19 14.81 3.49 8.21
N MET A 20 15.26 2.22 8.25
CA MET A 20 14.46 1.02 8.48
C MET A 20 14.94 0.27 9.75
N PRO A 21 14.76 0.85 10.95
CA PRO A 21 15.22 0.24 12.21
C PRO A 21 14.62 -1.16 12.48
N PHE A 22 13.36 -1.41 12.12
CA PHE A 22 12.73 -2.72 12.35
C PHE A 22 13.36 -3.80 11.46
N MET A 23 13.57 -3.53 10.18
CA MET A 23 14.34 -4.44 9.31
C MET A 23 15.77 -4.65 9.80
N ALA A 24 16.43 -3.60 10.30
CA ALA A 24 17.78 -3.72 10.83
C ALA A 24 17.85 -4.64 12.05
N GLU A 25 16.89 -4.53 12.97
CA GLU A 25 16.75 -5.41 14.13
C GLU A 25 16.43 -6.85 13.70
N LEU A 26 15.43 -7.04 12.84
CA LEU A 26 15.03 -8.35 12.33
C LEU A 26 16.21 -9.08 11.68
N ARG A 27 17.03 -8.36 10.90
CA ARG A 27 18.24 -8.89 10.26
C ARG A 27 19.22 -9.48 11.28
N GLN A 28 19.43 -8.80 12.41
CA GLN A 28 20.32 -9.26 13.48
C GLN A 28 19.76 -10.50 14.20
N GLN A 29 18.46 -10.49 14.49
CA GLN A 29 17.76 -11.60 15.13
C GLN A 29 17.79 -12.86 14.25
N MET A 30 17.47 -12.72 12.97
CA MET A 30 17.37 -13.83 12.02
C MET A 30 18.72 -14.47 11.73
N ARG A 31 19.79 -13.66 11.60
CA ARG A 31 21.16 -14.16 11.39
C ARG A 31 21.67 -15.01 12.55
N SER A 32 21.24 -14.72 13.78
CA SER A 32 21.77 -15.41 14.97
C SER A 32 21.07 -16.74 15.26
N HIS A 33 19.78 -16.86 14.95
CA HIS A 33 18.96 -18.03 15.34
C HIS A 33 18.53 -18.91 14.16
N GLN A 34 18.53 -18.37 12.94
CA GLN A 34 18.07 -19.05 11.72
C GLN A 34 16.77 -19.86 11.89
N PRO A 35 15.67 -19.24 12.38
CA PRO A 35 14.46 -19.96 12.76
C PRO A 35 13.70 -20.56 11.58
N TYR A 36 13.97 -20.14 10.35
CA TYR A 36 13.28 -20.59 9.14
C TYR A 36 14.09 -21.62 8.35
N GLN A 37 15.08 -22.25 8.97
CA GLN A 37 15.92 -23.26 8.32
C GLN A 37 15.09 -24.39 7.71
N GLY A 38 15.13 -24.50 6.38
CA GLY A 38 14.41 -25.53 5.62
C GLY A 38 12.94 -25.20 5.31
N LEU A 39 12.46 -24.01 5.71
CA LEU A 39 11.13 -23.52 5.35
C LEU A 39 11.13 -22.98 3.92
N ARG A 40 10.21 -23.42 3.09
CA ARG A 40 10.03 -22.95 1.71
C ARG A 40 9.03 -21.79 1.69
N LEU A 41 9.52 -20.62 1.30
CA LEU A 41 8.75 -19.38 1.30
C LEU A 41 8.57 -18.87 -0.14
N LEU A 42 7.34 -18.47 -0.47
CA LEU A 42 7.08 -17.64 -1.64
C LEU A 42 6.87 -16.19 -1.18
N HIS A 43 7.64 -15.27 -1.73
CA HIS A 43 7.48 -13.84 -1.51
C HIS A 43 6.97 -13.15 -2.77
N HIS A 44 5.68 -12.83 -2.82
CA HIS A 44 4.98 -12.24 -3.96
C HIS A 44 4.52 -10.82 -3.63
N ILE A 45 5.40 -9.85 -3.85
CA ILE A 45 5.16 -8.44 -3.51
C ILE A 45 5.85 -7.59 -4.58
N HIS A 46 5.38 -6.36 -4.81
CA HIS A 46 6.06 -5.40 -5.68
C HIS A 46 7.55 -5.30 -5.35
N LEU A 47 8.41 -5.52 -6.35
CA LEU A 47 9.86 -5.49 -6.17
C LEU A 47 10.39 -4.07 -6.27
N THR A 48 10.65 -3.46 -5.13
CA THR A 48 11.39 -2.20 -5.01
C THR A 48 12.73 -2.44 -4.30
N ILE A 49 13.53 -1.37 -4.16
CA ILE A 49 14.77 -1.45 -3.38
C ILE A 49 14.47 -1.77 -1.91
N GLU A 50 13.37 -1.25 -1.35
CA GLU A 50 12.93 -1.56 0.01
C GLU A 50 12.59 -3.05 0.17
N THR A 51 11.97 -3.64 -0.86
CA THR A 51 11.65 -5.07 -0.88
C THR A 51 12.89 -5.95 -0.79
N VAL A 52 14.02 -5.51 -1.37
CA VAL A 52 15.31 -6.20 -1.21
C VAL A 52 15.70 -6.31 0.26
N PHE A 53 15.52 -5.23 1.04
CA PHE A 53 15.86 -5.22 2.47
C PHE A 53 14.84 -5.99 3.33
N LYS A 54 13.60 -6.13 2.87
CA LYS A 54 12.61 -7.03 3.47
C LYS A 54 12.93 -8.51 3.24
N VAL A 55 13.46 -8.85 2.07
CA VAL A 55 13.80 -10.22 1.67
C VAL A 55 15.01 -10.75 2.44
N GLU A 56 16.03 -9.92 2.68
CA GLU A 56 17.28 -10.37 3.29
C GLU A 56 17.11 -11.04 4.67
N PRO A 57 16.33 -10.51 5.63
CA PRO A 57 16.09 -11.18 6.90
C PRO A 57 15.53 -12.60 6.76
N LEU A 58 14.66 -12.85 5.78
CA LEU A 58 14.11 -14.20 5.51
C LEU A 58 15.20 -15.17 5.05
N LEU A 59 16.11 -14.72 4.19
CA LEU A 59 17.25 -15.50 3.73
C LEU A 59 18.24 -15.77 4.88
N LEU A 60 18.50 -14.76 5.73
CA LEU A 60 19.35 -14.93 6.91
C LEU A 60 18.75 -15.90 7.92
N ALA A 61 17.41 -15.94 8.02
CA ALA A 61 16.69 -16.89 8.83
C ALA A 61 16.81 -18.34 8.36
N GLY A 62 17.41 -18.59 7.18
CA GLY A 62 17.64 -19.95 6.64
C GLY A 62 16.54 -20.46 5.72
N ALA A 63 15.59 -19.61 5.32
CA ALA A 63 14.50 -19.99 4.41
C ALA A 63 14.98 -20.28 2.98
N GLU A 64 14.36 -21.25 2.33
CA GLU A 64 14.40 -21.46 0.88
C GLU A 64 13.38 -20.50 0.23
N LEU A 65 13.85 -19.37 -0.30
CA LEU A 65 12.98 -18.28 -0.74
C LEU A 65 12.92 -18.16 -2.27
N THR A 66 11.71 -18.26 -2.82
CA THR A 66 11.39 -17.77 -4.17
C THR A 66 10.80 -16.37 -4.07
N VAL A 67 11.34 -15.42 -4.84
CA VAL A 67 10.84 -14.03 -4.90
C VAL A 67 10.12 -13.81 -6.23
N SER A 68 8.96 -13.17 -6.19
CA SER A 68 8.14 -12.85 -7.36
C SER A 68 7.46 -11.49 -7.21
N CYS A 69 6.81 -11.03 -8.27
CA CYS A 69 6.11 -9.74 -8.35
C CYS A 69 4.72 -9.94 -8.96
N PRO A 70 3.68 -9.25 -8.49
CA PRO A 70 2.39 -9.15 -9.18
C PRO A 70 2.54 -8.77 -10.65
N ASN A 71 1.87 -9.49 -11.54
CA ASN A 71 2.08 -9.38 -12.99
C ASN A 71 1.62 -8.03 -13.58
N PHE A 72 0.74 -7.32 -12.89
CA PHE A 72 0.23 -6.01 -13.31
C PHE A 72 1.09 -4.84 -12.84
N ILE A 73 2.18 -5.09 -12.11
CA ILE A 73 3.11 -4.06 -11.65
C ILE A 73 4.52 -4.38 -12.13
N ASP A 74 5.14 -3.41 -12.81
CA ASP A 74 6.52 -3.54 -13.24
C ASP A 74 7.48 -3.54 -12.03
N PRO A 75 8.36 -4.55 -11.90
CA PRO A 75 9.37 -4.57 -10.86
C PRO A 75 10.46 -3.52 -11.14
N ASN A 76 11.07 -2.99 -10.08
CA ASN A 76 12.25 -2.16 -10.21
C ASN A 76 13.43 -2.99 -10.77
N PRO A 77 14.02 -2.62 -11.93
CA PRO A 77 15.08 -3.42 -12.55
C PRO A 77 16.32 -3.60 -11.67
N GLU A 78 16.67 -2.58 -10.88
CA GLU A 78 17.82 -2.64 -9.97
C GLU A 78 17.55 -3.60 -8.80
N ALA A 79 16.32 -3.62 -8.27
CA ALA A 79 15.94 -4.57 -7.23
C ALA A 79 16.07 -6.01 -7.72
N VAL A 80 15.61 -6.29 -8.94
CA VAL A 80 15.75 -7.60 -9.59
C VAL A 80 17.23 -7.97 -9.78
N GLU A 81 18.05 -7.04 -10.28
CA GLU A 81 19.49 -7.24 -10.46
C GLU A 81 20.21 -7.58 -9.15
N ILE A 82 19.87 -6.88 -8.06
CA ILE A 82 20.43 -7.15 -6.73
C ILE A 82 20.08 -8.57 -6.27
N LEU A 83 18.80 -8.97 -6.38
CA LEU A 83 18.35 -10.30 -5.96
C LEU A 83 19.04 -11.42 -6.77
N LEU A 84 19.11 -11.28 -8.09
CA LEU A 84 19.78 -12.24 -8.97
C LEU A 84 21.29 -12.34 -8.67
N SER A 85 21.95 -11.19 -8.46
CA SER A 85 23.37 -11.13 -8.11
C SER A 85 23.67 -11.74 -6.74
N ALA A 86 22.69 -11.69 -5.83
CA ALA A 86 22.73 -12.36 -4.55
C ALA A 86 22.43 -13.87 -4.63
N HIS A 87 22.17 -14.42 -5.83
CA HIS A 87 21.73 -15.79 -6.08
C HIS A 87 20.40 -16.14 -5.41
N VAL A 88 19.49 -15.17 -5.28
CA VAL A 88 18.10 -15.40 -4.88
C VAL A 88 17.33 -15.90 -6.09
N GLU A 89 16.45 -16.87 -5.88
CA GLU A 89 15.54 -17.33 -6.93
C GLU A 89 14.48 -16.27 -7.20
N VAL A 90 14.41 -15.79 -8.44
CA VAL A 90 13.43 -14.78 -8.87
C VAL A 90 12.55 -15.37 -9.97
N ASN A 91 11.25 -15.46 -9.73
CA ASN A 91 10.26 -15.96 -10.67
C ASN A 91 9.26 -14.85 -11.02
N LEU A 92 9.51 -14.17 -12.15
CA LEU A 92 8.62 -13.12 -12.68
C LEU A 92 7.59 -13.65 -13.69
N GLU A 93 7.65 -14.93 -14.04
CA GLU A 93 6.69 -15.53 -14.98
C GLU A 93 5.36 -15.88 -14.30
N GLY A 94 5.33 -15.91 -12.96
CA GLY A 94 4.14 -16.24 -12.17
C GLY A 94 3.74 -17.72 -12.21
N ASN A 95 4.58 -18.58 -12.79
CA ASN A 95 4.37 -20.02 -12.84
C ASN A 95 4.94 -20.64 -11.56
N PHE A 96 4.11 -20.80 -10.53
CA PHE A 96 4.51 -21.35 -9.23
C PHE A 96 4.22 -22.85 -9.16
N ASP A 97 5.00 -23.58 -8.34
CA ASP A 97 4.65 -24.93 -7.92
C ASP A 97 3.86 -24.90 -6.60
N ASP A 98 3.13 -25.97 -6.27
CA ASP A 98 2.36 -26.08 -5.02
C ASP A 98 3.24 -26.43 -3.80
N ASN A 99 4.55 -26.23 -3.87
CA ASN A 99 5.50 -26.73 -2.87
C ASN A 99 6.06 -25.59 -2.01
N TYR A 100 5.18 -24.74 -1.47
CA TYR A 100 5.52 -23.71 -0.49
C TYR A 100 4.90 -24.01 0.86
N ASP A 101 5.64 -23.75 1.93
CA ASP A 101 5.12 -23.89 3.29
C ASP A 101 4.31 -22.64 3.67
N ILE A 102 4.87 -21.44 3.42
CA ILE A 102 4.18 -20.16 3.69
C ILE A 102 4.35 -19.21 2.49
N CYS A 103 3.27 -18.50 2.17
CA CYS A 103 3.27 -17.45 1.16
C CYS A 103 3.13 -16.06 1.79
N LEU A 104 3.97 -15.12 1.35
CA LEU A 104 3.88 -13.70 1.67
C LEU A 104 3.30 -13.00 0.45
N ASP A 105 2.07 -12.52 0.58
CA ASP A 105 1.22 -12.08 -0.52
C ASP A 105 1.06 -10.55 -0.56
N LEU A 106 0.65 -10.08 -1.73
CA LEU A 106 0.20 -8.73 -1.98
C LEU A 106 -0.99 -8.82 -2.95
N TYR A 107 -2.08 -8.16 -2.58
CA TYR A 107 -3.32 -7.99 -3.35
C TYR A 107 -4.23 -9.21 -3.41
N GLY A 108 -3.93 -10.27 -2.67
CA GLY A 108 -4.79 -11.46 -2.62
C GLY A 108 -4.73 -12.34 -3.85
N GLU A 109 -3.63 -12.27 -4.62
CA GLU A 109 -3.45 -13.14 -5.78
C GLU A 109 -3.18 -14.58 -5.34
N LEU A 110 -2.25 -14.78 -4.40
CA LEU A 110 -1.76 -16.12 -4.08
C LEU A 110 -2.81 -17.08 -3.50
N PRO A 111 -3.75 -16.67 -2.62
CA PRO A 111 -4.80 -17.56 -2.10
C PRO A 111 -5.75 -18.12 -3.16
N THR A 112 -5.78 -17.52 -4.35
CA THR A 112 -6.55 -18.05 -5.50
C THR A 112 -5.72 -18.93 -6.43
N LEU A 113 -4.39 -18.88 -6.30
CA LEU A 113 -3.45 -19.55 -7.19
C LEU A 113 -2.77 -20.77 -6.53
N LEU A 114 -2.59 -20.74 -5.21
CA LEU A 114 -1.79 -21.70 -4.46
C LEU A 114 -2.46 -22.13 -3.16
N ASN A 115 -2.10 -23.32 -2.70
CA ASN A 115 -2.49 -23.86 -1.41
C ASN A 115 -1.24 -24.15 -0.56
N PRO A 116 -0.61 -23.14 0.06
CA PRO A 116 0.56 -23.35 0.91
C PRO A 116 0.23 -24.27 2.08
N ARG A 117 1.22 -25.03 2.54
CA ARG A 117 1.01 -26.06 3.58
C ARG A 117 0.62 -25.49 4.93
N GLU A 118 1.15 -24.33 5.27
CA GLU A 118 1.06 -23.77 6.61
C GLU A 118 0.26 -22.47 6.67
N GLY A 119 0.35 -21.61 5.66
CA GLY A 119 -0.51 -20.43 5.61
C GLY A 119 -0.05 -19.32 4.68
N VAL A 120 -0.78 -18.21 4.74
CA VAL A 120 -0.51 -17.00 3.97
C VAL A 120 -0.43 -15.81 4.92
N VAL A 121 0.52 -14.91 4.68
CA VAL A 121 0.48 -13.57 5.26
C VAL A 121 0.20 -12.61 4.12
N GLU A 122 -0.81 -11.76 4.28
CA GLU A 122 -1.24 -10.78 3.29
C GLU A 122 -0.82 -9.38 3.72
N LEU A 123 -0.15 -8.65 2.82
CA LEU A 123 0.35 -7.32 3.09
C LEU A 123 -0.70 -6.22 2.85
N THR A 124 -1.41 -6.26 1.72
CA THR A 124 -2.37 -5.24 1.27
C THR A 124 -3.35 -5.87 0.30
N LYS A 125 -4.67 -5.69 0.50
CA LYS A 125 -5.71 -6.21 -0.41
C LYS A 125 -6.24 -5.14 -1.35
N LEU A 126 -6.49 -5.48 -2.62
CA LEU A 126 -7.21 -4.60 -3.56
C LEU A 126 -8.71 -4.60 -3.30
N ASP A 127 -9.26 -5.75 -2.91
CA ASP A 127 -10.69 -5.93 -2.64
C ASP A 127 -10.90 -6.50 -1.23
N ASN A 128 -11.82 -5.90 -0.47
CA ASN A 128 -12.15 -6.34 0.88
C ASN A 128 -12.88 -7.69 0.92
N ASP A 129 -13.42 -8.14 -0.22
CA ASP A 129 -14.31 -9.30 -0.28
C ASP A 129 -13.67 -10.56 -0.87
N ILE A 130 -12.46 -10.47 -1.45
CA ILE A 130 -11.79 -11.63 -2.07
C ILE A 130 -11.72 -12.79 -1.06
N TYR A 131 -11.26 -12.53 0.16
CA TYR A 131 -11.08 -13.56 1.18
C TYR A 131 -12.37 -14.06 1.81
N GLN A 132 -13.43 -13.23 1.84
CA GLN A 132 -14.71 -13.63 2.41
C GLN A 132 -15.41 -14.69 1.54
N SER A 133 -15.05 -14.76 0.26
CA SER A 133 -15.60 -15.72 -0.70
C SER A 133 -14.81 -17.02 -0.82
N LEU A 134 -13.62 -17.09 -0.22
CA LEU A 134 -12.72 -18.24 -0.32
C LEU A 134 -12.91 -19.20 0.85
N ASP A 135 -12.86 -20.50 0.56
CA ASP A 135 -12.70 -21.54 1.56
C ASP A 135 -11.19 -21.73 1.80
N ILE A 136 -10.68 -21.15 2.89
CA ILE A 136 -9.24 -21.07 3.19
C ILE A 136 -8.86 -22.19 4.19
N PRO A 137 -8.18 -23.26 3.75
CA PRO A 137 -7.91 -24.44 4.59
C PRO A 137 -6.69 -24.28 5.52
N TYR A 138 -6.13 -23.07 5.59
CA TYR A 138 -4.95 -22.69 6.39
C TYR A 138 -5.18 -21.29 7.01
N PRO A 139 -4.38 -20.89 8.02
CA PRO A 139 -4.43 -19.51 8.52
C PRO A 139 -3.95 -18.51 7.46
N LEU A 140 -4.76 -17.48 7.20
CA LEU A 140 -4.39 -16.31 6.43
C LEU A 140 -4.38 -15.08 7.35
N ILE A 141 -3.21 -14.48 7.56
CA ILE A 141 -3.05 -13.30 8.42
C ILE A 141 -2.99 -12.04 7.56
N SER A 142 -3.90 -11.10 7.77
CA SER A 142 -3.88 -9.80 7.09
C SER A 142 -3.21 -8.73 7.93
N VAL A 143 -2.05 -8.25 7.46
CA VAL A 143 -1.38 -7.07 8.00
C VAL A 143 -2.13 -5.79 7.63
N ASP A 144 -2.83 -5.78 6.48
CA ASP A 144 -3.61 -4.62 6.03
C ASP A 144 -4.66 -4.17 7.06
N ASP A 145 -5.32 -5.13 7.71
CA ASP A 145 -6.36 -4.86 8.72
C ASP A 145 -5.82 -4.34 10.05
N SER A 146 -4.50 -4.37 10.25
CA SER A 146 -3.88 -3.89 11.47
C SER A 146 -3.80 -2.36 11.55
N SER A 147 -3.62 -1.84 12.76
CA SER A 147 -3.32 -0.43 12.97
C SER A 147 -2.00 0.02 12.34
N LEU A 148 -1.04 -0.89 12.13
CA LEU A 148 0.26 -0.59 11.53
C LEU A 148 0.13 -0.11 10.09
N LYS A 149 -0.84 -0.64 9.35
CA LYS A 149 -1.07 -0.21 7.97
C LYS A 149 -1.49 1.26 7.88
N ASN A 150 -2.00 1.85 8.97
CA ASN A 150 -2.22 3.29 9.02
C ASN A 150 -0.90 4.08 8.98
N ILE A 151 0.22 3.53 9.44
CA ILE A 151 1.52 4.22 9.36
C ILE A 151 1.85 4.51 7.90
N GLU A 152 1.75 3.49 7.05
CA GLU A 152 1.95 3.59 5.61
C GLU A 152 0.88 4.44 4.92
N THR A 153 -0.40 4.11 5.11
CA THR A 153 -1.49 4.71 4.34
C THR A 153 -1.90 6.09 4.83
N PHE A 154 -1.96 6.30 6.15
CA PHE A 154 -2.36 7.60 6.72
C PHE A 154 -1.22 8.61 6.65
N TYR A 155 0.02 8.23 7.04
CA TYR A 155 1.14 9.17 7.06
C TYR A 155 2.05 9.11 5.82
N GLY A 156 2.29 7.92 5.27
CA GLY A 156 3.15 7.74 4.10
C GLY A 156 2.50 8.31 2.85
N THR A 157 1.32 7.78 2.49
CA THR A 157 0.59 8.18 1.27
C THR A 157 0.23 9.66 1.25
N SER A 158 -0.16 10.25 2.39
CA SER A 158 -0.52 11.67 2.47
C SER A 158 0.66 12.61 2.22
N LYS A 159 1.83 12.32 2.82
CA LYS A 159 3.07 13.07 2.57
C LYS A 159 3.56 12.88 1.13
N ALA A 160 3.45 11.66 0.60
CA ALA A 160 3.82 11.37 -0.77
C ALA A 160 2.91 12.11 -1.76
N PHE A 161 1.60 12.21 -1.49
CA PHE A 161 0.67 13.00 -2.30
C PHE A 161 1.11 14.46 -2.43
N VAL A 162 1.44 15.14 -1.33
CA VAL A 162 1.87 16.55 -1.37
C VAL A 162 3.13 16.72 -2.22
N LYS A 163 4.12 15.83 -2.05
CA LYS A 163 5.36 15.84 -2.83
C LYS A 163 5.12 15.56 -4.32
N ALA A 164 4.34 14.53 -4.63
CA ALA A 164 4.02 14.13 -5.99
C ALA A 164 3.25 15.22 -6.73
N PHE A 165 2.25 15.81 -6.07
CA PHE A 165 1.49 16.92 -6.61
C PHE A 165 2.42 18.07 -7.01
N HIS A 166 3.32 18.47 -6.11
CA HIS A 166 4.30 19.53 -6.40
C HIS A 166 5.24 19.14 -7.55
N GLN A 167 5.76 17.92 -7.58
CA GLN A 167 6.64 17.44 -8.65
C GLN A 167 5.97 17.46 -10.03
N LEU A 168 4.70 17.04 -10.09
CA LEU A 168 3.96 16.91 -11.36
C LEU A 168 3.45 18.25 -11.89
N THR A 169 3.13 19.20 -10.99
CA THR A 169 2.43 20.45 -11.35
C THR A 169 3.29 21.69 -11.21
N ASN A 170 4.39 21.61 -10.45
CA ASN A 170 5.18 22.74 -9.97
C ASN A 170 4.37 23.77 -9.15
N GLU A 171 3.19 23.40 -8.65
CA GLU A 171 2.31 24.23 -7.83
C GLU A 171 2.38 23.85 -6.35
N ALA A 172 1.96 24.77 -5.47
CA ALA A 172 1.81 24.52 -4.04
C ALA A 172 0.32 24.42 -3.66
N LEU A 173 0.02 23.53 -2.71
CA LEU A 173 -1.33 23.38 -2.14
C LEU A 173 -1.62 24.40 -1.03
N VAL A 174 -0.61 25.17 -0.62
CA VAL A 174 -0.72 26.19 0.43
C VAL A 174 -1.79 27.22 0.06
N ASP A 175 -2.71 27.50 0.98
CA ASP A 175 -3.80 28.47 0.82
C ASP A 175 -4.74 28.21 -0.38
N LYS A 176 -4.74 26.99 -0.92
CA LYS A 176 -5.64 26.57 -2.00
C LYS A 176 -6.91 25.91 -1.46
N ASN A 177 -7.95 25.87 -2.28
CA ASN A 177 -9.18 25.14 -1.97
C ASN A 177 -9.12 23.74 -2.58
N LEU A 178 -9.36 22.70 -1.81
CA LEU A 178 -9.35 21.32 -2.29
C LEU A 178 -10.68 20.64 -2.01
N ILE A 179 -11.05 19.72 -2.90
CA ILE A 179 -12.13 18.76 -2.67
C ILE A 179 -11.56 17.34 -2.76
N ILE A 180 -11.86 16.51 -1.76
CA ILE A 180 -11.44 15.11 -1.68
C ILE A 180 -12.69 14.23 -1.76
N PHE A 181 -12.68 13.25 -2.65
CA PHE A 181 -13.66 12.18 -2.72
C PHE A 181 -13.12 10.94 -2.00
N GLY A 182 -13.83 10.51 -0.96
CA GLY A 182 -13.43 9.42 -0.09
C GLY A 182 -12.65 9.88 1.15
N CYS A 183 -12.91 9.24 2.28
CA CYS A 183 -12.28 9.51 3.57
C CYS A 183 -12.04 8.20 4.35
N GLY A 184 -11.59 7.16 3.63
CA GLY A 184 -11.08 5.90 4.19
C GLY A 184 -9.71 6.07 4.87
N LYS A 185 -8.88 5.01 4.93
CA LYS A 185 -7.52 5.06 5.54
C LYS A 185 -6.67 6.18 4.92
N VAL A 186 -6.56 6.17 3.57
CA VAL A 186 -5.81 7.18 2.79
C VAL A 186 -6.43 8.57 2.93
N GLY A 187 -7.74 8.70 2.71
CA GLY A 187 -8.43 9.99 2.79
C GLY A 187 -8.35 10.65 4.17
N LYS A 188 -8.43 9.89 5.26
CA LYS A 188 -8.20 10.43 6.62
C LYS A 188 -6.78 10.99 6.78
N GLY A 189 -5.79 10.32 6.20
CA GLY A 189 -4.41 10.78 6.15
C GLY A 189 -4.26 12.09 5.37
N LEU A 190 -4.84 12.15 4.17
CA LEU A 190 -4.88 13.37 3.36
C LEU A 190 -5.54 14.52 4.10
N VAL A 191 -6.69 14.29 4.73
CA VAL A 191 -7.39 15.31 5.50
C VAL A 191 -6.50 15.83 6.64
N ASN A 192 -5.81 14.94 7.35
CA ASN A 192 -4.90 15.35 8.42
C ASN A 192 -3.72 16.19 7.91
N GLU A 193 -3.10 15.79 6.81
CA GLU A 193 -1.94 16.48 6.21
C GLU A 193 -2.34 17.84 5.61
N LEU A 194 -3.52 17.91 4.96
CA LEU A 194 -3.95 19.08 4.19
C LEU A 194 -4.72 20.12 5.00
N LEU A 195 -5.30 19.76 6.15
CA LEU A 195 -6.14 20.67 6.94
C LEU A 195 -5.38 21.93 7.41
N GLY A 196 -4.10 21.81 7.75
CA GLY A 196 -3.25 22.94 8.15
C GLY A 196 -2.55 23.64 6.99
N LEU A 197 -2.60 23.05 5.78
CA LEU A 197 -1.90 23.54 4.59
C LEU A 197 -2.82 24.36 3.68
N THR A 198 -4.08 23.93 3.57
CA THR A 198 -5.04 24.44 2.59
C THR A 198 -5.92 25.55 3.17
N LYS A 199 -6.48 26.40 2.30
CA LYS A 199 -7.42 27.46 2.70
C LYS A 199 -8.80 26.91 3.03
N GLU A 200 -9.29 25.99 2.21
CA GLU A 200 -10.56 25.32 2.41
C GLU A 200 -10.40 23.86 1.95
N LEU A 201 -10.81 22.92 2.81
CA LEU A 201 -10.84 21.51 2.49
C LEU A 201 -12.28 20.99 2.61
N VAL A 202 -12.80 20.45 1.50
CA VAL A 202 -14.11 19.82 1.44
C VAL A 202 -13.93 18.33 1.20
N VAL A 203 -14.65 17.50 1.96
CA VAL A 203 -14.59 16.05 1.83
C VAL A 203 -15.97 15.53 1.41
N VAL A 204 -16.02 14.71 0.37
CA VAL A 204 -17.21 14.00 -0.09
C VAL A 204 -17.11 12.56 0.38
N GLU A 205 -18.10 12.09 1.13
CA GLU A 205 -18.05 10.76 1.75
C GLU A 205 -19.45 10.16 1.90
N LYS A 206 -19.59 8.87 1.54
CA LYS A 206 -20.86 8.13 1.64
C LYS A 206 -21.16 7.68 3.07
N ASN A 207 -20.13 7.42 3.87
CA ASN A 207 -20.29 6.90 5.22
C ASN A 207 -20.68 8.02 6.21
N PRO A 208 -21.91 7.99 6.77
CA PRO A 208 -22.39 9.05 7.65
C PRO A 208 -21.59 9.17 8.95
N LYS A 209 -20.99 8.08 9.44
CA LYS A 209 -20.15 8.13 10.66
C LYS A 209 -18.86 8.91 10.42
N ILE A 210 -18.28 8.80 9.22
CA ILE A 210 -17.07 9.55 8.88
C ILE A 210 -17.42 11.03 8.71
N LEU A 211 -18.55 11.37 8.09
CA LEU A 211 -19.05 12.75 8.02
C LEU A 211 -19.26 13.37 9.41
N GLU A 212 -19.82 12.62 10.36
CA GLU A 212 -19.97 13.06 11.75
C GLU A 212 -18.61 13.35 12.41
N GLN A 213 -17.62 12.48 12.21
CA GLN A 213 -16.25 12.67 12.70
C GLN A 213 -15.58 13.92 12.10
N LEU A 214 -15.78 14.17 10.80
CA LEU A 214 -15.28 15.37 10.12
C LEU A 214 -15.94 16.63 10.70
N ARG A 215 -17.26 16.61 10.86
CA ARG A 215 -18.01 17.72 11.45
C ARG A 215 -17.57 18.03 12.88
N ALA A 216 -17.32 17.01 13.69
CA ALA A 216 -16.80 17.19 15.07
C ALA A 216 -15.42 17.87 15.10
N ARG A 217 -14.63 17.75 14.02
CA ARG A 217 -13.33 18.41 13.84
C ARG A 217 -13.43 19.77 13.13
N GLY A 218 -14.64 20.25 12.82
CA GLY A 218 -14.85 21.50 12.08
C GLY A 218 -14.51 21.41 10.60
N ILE A 219 -14.41 20.20 10.04
CA ILE A 219 -14.07 19.95 8.63
C ILE A 219 -15.36 19.82 7.84
N LYS A 220 -15.43 20.46 6.67
CA LYS A 220 -16.63 20.45 5.83
C LYS A 220 -16.75 19.11 5.10
N GLY A 221 -17.67 18.27 5.55
CA GLY A 221 -18.09 17.04 4.88
C GLY A 221 -19.38 17.24 4.08
N LEU A 222 -19.47 16.63 2.90
CA LEU A 222 -20.65 16.55 2.05
C LEU A 222 -21.04 15.08 1.87
N GLN A 223 -22.33 14.78 1.93
CA GLN A 223 -22.83 13.47 1.50
C GLN A 223 -22.59 13.28 0.00
N ALA A 224 -22.39 12.04 -0.44
CA ALA A 224 -22.18 11.71 -1.84
C ALA A 224 -23.38 12.16 -2.72
N GLU A 225 -24.60 12.12 -2.18
CA GLU A 225 -25.81 12.53 -2.88
C GLU A 225 -26.01 14.06 -2.94
N ASP A 226 -25.22 14.86 -2.21
CA ASP A 226 -25.31 16.33 -2.22
C ASP A 226 -24.60 16.94 -3.44
N LEU A 227 -25.14 16.66 -4.63
CA LEU A 227 -24.56 17.12 -5.90
C LEU A 227 -24.47 18.64 -6.00
N ASP A 228 -25.44 19.37 -5.44
CA ASP A 228 -25.42 20.83 -5.45
C ASP A 228 -24.30 21.39 -4.55
N GLY A 229 -24.11 20.81 -3.37
CA GLY A 229 -22.99 21.12 -2.48
C GLY A 229 -21.64 20.80 -3.14
N ILE A 230 -21.55 19.65 -3.82
CA ILE A 230 -20.34 19.23 -4.54
C ILE A 230 -20.02 20.20 -5.68
N ARG A 231 -20.99 20.56 -6.53
CA ARG A 231 -20.81 21.56 -7.60
C ARG A 231 -20.40 22.92 -7.05
N ALA A 232 -20.98 23.34 -5.93
CA ALA A 232 -20.61 24.59 -5.27
C ALA A 232 -19.16 24.58 -4.73
N ALA A 233 -18.69 23.44 -4.23
CA ALA A 233 -17.31 23.24 -3.81
C ALA A 233 -16.35 23.20 -5.02
N LEU A 234 -16.71 22.46 -6.08
CA LEU A 234 -15.94 22.36 -7.32
C LEU A 234 -15.71 23.73 -7.95
N LYS A 235 -16.71 24.62 -8.00
CA LYS A 235 -16.55 26.00 -8.52
C LYS A 235 -15.41 26.80 -7.88
N LYS A 236 -15.02 26.47 -6.64
CA LYS A 236 -13.95 27.14 -5.91
C LYS A 236 -12.66 26.33 -5.84
N ALA A 237 -12.71 25.04 -6.20
CA ALA A 237 -11.62 24.10 -6.01
C ALA A 237 -10.47 24.41 -6.97
N PHE A 238 -9.26 24.35 -6.44
CA PHE A 238 -8.00 24.37 -7.17
C PHE A 238 -7.60 22.95 -7.60
N CYS A 239 -7.86 21.96 -6.75
CA CYS A 239 -7.53 20.56 -6.98
C CYS A 239 -8.66 19.65 -6.49
N VAL A 240 -8.93 18.61 -7.27
CA VAL A 240 -9.83 17.51 -6.98
C VAL A 240 -8.99 16.25 -6.72
N VAL A 241 -9.23 15.59 -5.60
CA VAL A 241 -8.50 14.38 -5.21
C VAL A 241 -9.46 13.21 -5.02
N THR A 242 -9.12 12.02 -5.54
CA THR A 242 -9.91 10.78 -5.36
C THR A 242 -9.12 9.75 -4.55
N CYS A 243 -9.78 9.12 -3.56
CA CYS A 243 -9.20 8.08 -2.68
C CYS A 243 -10.27 7.14 -2.08
N THR A 244 -11.26 6.78 -2.89
CA THR A 244 -12.44 5.99 -2.55
C THR A 244 -12.20 4.48 -2.59
N GLY A 245 -11.20 4.01 -3.33
CA GLY A 245 -10.98 2.62 -3.68
C GLY A 245 -11.98 2.06 -4.70
N VAL A 246 -12.77 2.91 -5.37
CA VAL A 246 -13.83 2.47 -6.29
C VAL A 246 -13.49 2.86 -7.72
N ASN A 247 -13.33 1.86 -8.58
CA ASN A 247 -13.02 2.05 -10.00
C ASN A 247 -14.12 2.85 -10.72
N GLY A 248 -13.73 3.99 -11.28
CA GLY A 248 -14.56 4.89 -12.07
C GLY A 248 -15.62 5.65 -11.26
N VAL A 249 -15.43 5.80 -9.93
CA VAL A 249 -16.43 6.39 -9.04
C VAL A 249 -16.96 7.73 -9.54
N LEU A 250 -16.10 8.64 -10.04
CA LEU A 250 -16.55 9.95 -10.52
C LEU A 250 -17.39 9.88 -11.79
N SER A 251 -17.10 8.94 -12.69
CA SER A 251 -17.88 8.76 -13.92
C SER A 251 -19.18 7.98 -13.69
N LYS A 252 -19.19 7.06 -12.72
CA LYS A 252 -20.27 6.07 -12.54
C LYS A 252 -21.27 6.46 -11.46
N GLU A 253 -20.83 7.12 -10.39
CA GLU A 253 -21.67 7.39 -9.20
C GLU A 253 -22.08 8.86 -9.07
N TYR A 254 -21.34 9.79 -9.66
CA TYR A 254 -21.62 11.22 -9.56
C TYR A 254 -22.12 11.79 -10.88
N ASP A 255 -23.36 12.31 -10.89
CA ASP A 255 -23.94 13.03 -12.03
C ASP A 255 -23.39 14.47 -12.11
N LEU A 256 -22.11 14.59 -12.47
CA LEU A 256 -21.38 15.85 -12.58
C LEU A 256 -20.93 16.07 -14.03
N ASP A 257 -21.01 17.32 -14.48
CA ASP A 257 -20.62 17.67 -15.85
C ASP A 257 -19.10 17.81 -15.95
N LYS A 258 -18.55 17.54 -17.12
CA LYS A 258 -17.10 17.70 -17.37
C LYS A 258 -16.63 19.13 -17.10
N GLU A 259 -17.48 20.10 -17.38
CA GLU A 259 -17.28 21.52 -17.10
C GLU A 259 -17.09 21.82 -15.60
N ASP A 260 -17.69 21.03 -14.70
CA ASP A 260 -17.51 21.18 -13.26
C ASP A 260 -16.05 20.94 -12.84
N PHE A 261 -15.28 20.18 -13.63
CA PHE A 261 -13.86 19.87 -13.38
C PHE A 261 -12.89 20.77 -14.14
N SER A 262 -13.37 21.57 -15.09
CA SER A 262 -12.52 22.41 -15.94
C SER A 262 -11.68 23.41 -15.14
N GLY A 263 -10.42 23.58 -15.56
CA GLY A 263 -9.45 24.51 -14.96
C GLY A 263 -8.87 24.09 -13.61
N LYS A 264 -8.99 22.81 -13.25
CA LYS A 264 -8.55 22.26 -11.96
C LYS A 264 -7.49 21.20 -12.17
N TYR A 265 -6.65 20.98 -11.17
CA TYR A 265 -5.85 19.76 -11.11
C TYR A 265 -6.72 18.59 -10.66
N LEU A 266 -6.61 17.47 -11.37
CA LEU A 266 -7.31 16.23 -11.07
C LEU A 266 -6.28 15.19 -10.65
N ALA A 267 -6.34 14.70 -9.43
CA ALA A 267 -5.35 13.79 -8.87
C ALA A 267 -6.00 12.56 -8.28
N ASN A 268 -5.53 11.38 -8.68
CA ASN A 268 -5.90 10.14 -8.02
C ASN A 268 -4.82 9.74 -7.01
N ILE A 269 -5.23 9.19 -5.87
CA ILE A 269 -4.32 8.53 -4.91
C ILE A 269 -4.84 7.15 -4.47
N GLY A 270 -6.00 6.73 -4.98
CA GLY A 270 -6.49 5.37 -4.81
C GLY A 270 -5.80 4.37 -5.73
N ALA A 271 -5.93 3.08 -5.41
CA ALA A 271 -5.29 2.01 -6.18
C ALA A 271 -5.87 1.86 -7.60
N GLU A 272 -7.16 2.18 -7.77
CA GLU A 272 -7.91 2.06 -9.02
C GLU A 272 -7.91 3.37 -9.83
N ASP A 273 -8.24 3.33 -11.13
CA ASP A 273 -8.70 4.52 -11.84
C ASP A 273 -10.07 4.94 -11.29
N GLU A 274 -10.08 5.89 -10.36
CA GLU A 274 -11.32 6.39 -9.74
C GLU A 274 -12.04 7.47 -10.57
N PHE A 275 -11.41 8.02 -11.60
CA PHE A 275 -12.04 9.02 -12.46
C PHE A 275 -12.95 8.37 -13.49
N GLY A 276 -12.51 7.29 -14.13
CA GLY A 276 -13.28 6.53 -15.12
C GLY A 276 -13.35 7.16 -16.51
N ASP A 277 -14.25 6.65 -17.34
CA ASP A 277 -14.23 6.86 -18.80
C ASP A 277 -14.63 8.28 -19.26
N ASN A 278 -15.27 9.08 -18.41
CA ASN A 278 -15.63 10.47 -18.77
C ASN A 278 -14.39 11.39 -18.81
N PHE A 279 -13.27 10.94 -18.25
CA PHE A 279 -12.00 11.65 -18.22
C PHE A 279 -10.99 10.92 -19.11
N SER A 280 -10.20 11.66 -19.89
CA SER A 280 -9.07 11.09 -20.62
C SER A 280 -7.81 11.05 -19.75
N ASP A 281 -6.84 10.22 -20.12
CA ASP A 281 -5.55 10.10 -19.42
C ASP A 281 -4.77 11.42 -19.36
N ALA A 282 -5.03 12.35 -20.28
CA ALA A 282 -4.36 13.65 -20.31
C ALA A 282 -4.97 14.67 -19.33
N GLU A 283 -6.19 14.43 -18.87
CA GLU A 283 -6.92 15.35 -18.00
C GLU A 283 -6.63 15.12 -16.52
N VAL A 284 -6.22 13.90 -16.17
CA VAL A 284 -5.91 13.50 -14.80
C VAL A 284 -4.41 13.33 -14.68
N LEU A 285 -3.84 13.90 -13.61
CA LEU A 285 -2.43 13.78 -13.31
C LEU A 285 -2.01 12.31 -13.31
N PHE A 286 -0.83 12.06 -13.87
CA PHE A 286 -0.24 10.73 -13.92
C PHE A 286 -1.14 9.66 -14.58
N LYS A 287 -1.91 10.05 -15.61
CA LYS A 287 -2.78 9.14 -16.39
C LYS A 287 -3.77 8.37 -15.51
N LYS A 288 -4.37 9.06 -14.55
CA LYS A 288 -5.34 8.51 -13.58
C LYS A 288 -4.78 7.48 -12.59
N ALA A 289 -3.51 7.09 -12.71
CA ALA A 289 -2.86 6.25 -11.71
C ALA A 289 -2.59 7.05 -10.42
N PRO A 290 -2.44 6.37 -9.26
CA PRO A 290 -2.12 7.03 -8.01
C PRO A 290 -0.84 7.87 -8.12
N ILE A 291 -0.95 9.18 -7.89
CA ILE A 291 0.11 10.13 -8.25
C ILE A 291 1.39 9.95 -7.44
N ASN A 292 1.34 9.36 -6.24
CA ASN A 292 2.55 9.09 -5.45
C ASN A 292 3.53 8.17 -6.17
N PHE A 293 3.05 7.30 -7.07
CA PHE A 293 3.91 6.45 -7.89
C PHE A 293 4.71 7.21 -8.97
N SER A 294 4.47 8.51 -9.14
CA SER A 294 5.37 9.36 -9.93
C SER A 294 6.68 9.68 -9.20
N LEU A 295 6.75 9.43 -7.90
CA LEU A 295 7.95 9.66 -7.09
C LEU A 295 8.92 8.48 -7.24
N ALA A 296 10.21 8.77 -7.09
CA ALA A 296 11.22 7.71 -6.91
C ALA A 296 10.98 6.89 -5.63
N GLU A 297 10.31 7.48 -4.65
CA GLU A 297 9.90 6.86 -3.39
C GLU A 297 8.40 7.13 -3.17
N PRO A 298 7.51 6.26 -3.71
CA PRO A 298 6.06 6.43 -3.62
C PRO A 298 5.51 6.33 -2.20
N THR A 299 6.22 5.62 -1.33
CA THR A 299 5.90 5.41 0.07
C THR A 299 7.18 5.57 0.88
N PRO A 300 7.24 6.52 1.83
CA PRO A 300 8.44 6.74 2.63
C PRO A 300 8.88 5.48 3.38
N VAL A 301 10.17 5.13 3.31
CA VAL A 301 10.70 3.90 3.92
C VAL A 301 10.39 3.77 5.40
N GLN A 302 10.37 4.88 6.15
CA GLN A 302 10.08 4.89 7.58
C GLN A 302 8.65 4.46 7.90
N THR A 303 7.75 4.64 6.93
CA THR A 303 6.34 4.25 7.07
C THR A 303 6.08 2.82 6.60
N LEU A 304 6.98 2.29 5.77
CA LEU A 304 6.91 0.95 5.20
C LEU A 304 7.59 -0.09 6.12
N ASP A 305 8.68 0.31 6.78
CA ASP A 305 9.49 -0.53 7.67
C ASP A 305 8.69 -1.33 8.72
N PRO A 306 7.83 -0.71 9.57
CA PRO A 306 7.05 -1.47 10.55
C PRO A 306 6.03 -2.43 9.92
N VAL A 307 5.52 -2.10 8.73
CA VAL A 307 4.57 -2.95 8.00
C VAL A 307 5.29 -4.16 7.40
N PHE A 308 6.48 -3.96 6.83
CA PHE A 308 7.35 -5.04 6.37
C PHE A 308 7.81 -5.95 7.50
N TYR A 309 8.07 -5.37 8.67
CA TYR A 309 8.41 -6.11 9.89
C TYR A 309 7.26 -7.01 10.30
N ALA A 310 6.06 -6.46 10.47
CA ALA A 310 4.86 -7.22 10.77
C ALA A 310 4.61 -8.36 9.76
N HIS A 311 4.82 -8.08 8.46
CA HIS A 311 4.65 -9.08 7.41
C HIS A 311 5.61 -10.27 7.54
N ASN A 312 6.87 -10.01 7.88
CA ASN A 312 7.86 -11.07 8.05
C ASN A 312 7.69 -11.84 9.36
N ILE A 313 7.37 -11.18 10.48
CA ILE A 313 7.20 -11.87 11.77
C ILE A 313 5.87 -12.63 11.88
N ALA A 314 4.88 -12.31 11.03
CA ALA A 314 3.64 -13.07 10.96
C ALA A 314 3.87 -14.53 10.52
N ILE A 315 5.03 -14.85 9.93
CA ILE A 315 5.48 -16.23 9.72
C ILE A 315 5.51 -16.99 11.06
N ASP A 316 6.05 -16.39 12.13
CA ASP A 316 6.12 -17.02 13.44
C ASP A 316 4.72 -17.31 14.01
N LEU A 317 3.76 -16.42 13.75
CA LEU A 317 2.37 -16.61 14.15
C LEU A 317 1.73 -17.82 13.45
N ILE A 318 2.00 -18.02 12.16
CA ILE A 318 1.55 -19.22 11.43
C ILE A 318 2.25 -20.48 11.98
N LEU A 319 3.56 -20.40 12.23
CA LEU A 319 4.35 -21.54 12.73
C LEU A 319 3.99 -21.94 14.16
N SER A 320 3.40 -21.04 14.97
CA SER A 320 2.92 -21.33 16.33
C SER A 320 1.84 -22.42 16.38
N LYS A 321 1.11 -22.64 15.26
CA LYS A 321 -0.06 -23.53 15.16
C LYS A 321 -1.21 -23.18 16.12
N GLU A 322 -1.27 -21.94 16.58
CA GLU A 322 -2.36 -21.46 17.45
C GLU A 322 -3.56 -20.87 16.68
N LEU A 323 -3.40 -20.63 15.36
CA LEU A 323 -4.43 -20.09 14.50
C LEU A 323 -5.18 -21.21 13.77
N GLU A 324 -6.51 -21.17 13.85
CA GLU A 324 -7.38 -22.04 13.05
C GLU A 324 -7.33 -21.64 11.56
N PRO A 325 -7.70 -22.54 10.63
CA PRO A 325 -7.93 -22.19 9.24
C PRO A 325 -8.88 -20.99 9.07
N GLY A 326 -8.60 -20.12 8.10
CA GLY A 326 -9.42 -18.96 7.78
C GLY A 326 -8.68 -17.62 7.88
N TYR A 327 -9.44 -16.54 7.70
CA TYR A 327 -8.94 -15.17 7.68
C TYR A 327 -8.82 -14.58 9.09
N HIS A 328 -7.65 -14.03 9.42
CA HIS A 328 -7.34 -13.40 10.69
C HIS A 328 -6.72 -12.02 10.46
N SER A 329 -7.13 -11.02 11.25
CA SER A 329 -6.37 -9.76 11.30
C SER A 329 -5.09 -9.96 12.09
N PHE A 330 -4.00 -9.29 11.69
CA PHE A 330 -2.75 -9.31 12.45
C PHE A 330 -2.98 -8.85 13.91
N PRO A 331 -2.39 -9.53 14.91
CA PRO A 331 -2.75 -9.31 16.32
C PRO A 331 -2.57 -7.87 16.78
N SER A 332 -3.62 -7.30 17.36
CA SER A 332 -3.65 -5.88 17.74
C SER A 332 -2.61 -5.50 18.81
N HIS A 333 -2.24 -6.44 19.69
CA HIS A 333 -1.24 -6.18 20.73
C HIS A 333 0.17 -6.06 20.14
N LEU A 334 0.53 -6.91 19.18
CA LEU A 334 1.79 -6.80 18.43
C LEU A 334 1.81 -5.53 17.58
N ALA A 335 0.68 -5.20 16.94
CA ALA A 335 0.53 -3.97 16.17
C ALA A 335 0.61 -2.67 17.00
N GLN A 336 0.50 -2.76 18.33
CA GLN A 336 0.68 -1.63 19.25
C GLN A 336 2.10 -1.56 19.81
N GLU A 337 2.77 -2.71 19.91
CA GLU A 337 4.16 -2.82 20.36
C GLU A 337 5.14 -2.31 19.28
N ILE A 338 4.84 -2.62 18.02
CA ILE A 338 5.53 -2.11 16.83
C ILE A 338 5.17 -0.63 16.61
#